data_AF-A0A679FKD5-F1
#
_entry.id   AF-A0A679FKD5-F1
#
_cell.length_a   1.000
_cell.length_b   1.000
_cell.length_c   1.000
_cell.angle_alpha   90.00
_cell.angle_beta   90.00
_cell.angle_gamma   90.00
#
_symmetry.space_group_name_H-M   'P 1'
#
loop_
_entity.id
_entity.type
_entity.pdbx_description
1 polymer ?
#
loop_
_entity_poly.entity_id
_entity_poly.type
_entity_poly.pdbx_seq_one_letter_code
_entity_poly.pdbx_strand_id
1 'polypeptide(L)'
;MKQGFHAIAMLKTNRILYPKGIAIQAKEFARYIEFNDTCLVTVGNERYRVYRYEGAIHGLEDAVVLLAWKADQRMTPDHLHVVLSTDRELSDEDILRYDTQRWTIECVFRQAKGQLKSGGTVFATFGR
;
A
#
# COMPACT_ATOMS: atom_id res chain seq x y z
N MET A 1 5.02 -21.26 16.70
CA MET A 1 4.35 -20.73 15.51
C MET A 1 3.20 -19.85 15.98
N LYS A 2 3.34 -18.51 15.96
CA LYS A 2 2.18 -17.65 16.21
C LYS A 2 1.35 -17.70 14.93
N GLN A 3 0.17 -18.28 15.03
CA GLN A 3 -0.84 -18.29 13.97
C GLN A 3 -1.41 -16.87 13.88
N GLY A 4 -0.62 -15.97 13.28
CA GLY A 4 -0.98 -14.57 13.06
C GLY A 4 -1.67 -14.45 11.72
N PHE A 5 -2.80 -13.77 11.67
CA PHE A 5 -3.36 -13.35 10.39
C PHE A 5 -2.40 -12.32 9.77
N HIS A 6 -1.81 -12.65 8.63
CA HIS A 6 -1.02 -11.70 7.85
C HIS A 6 -1.96 -10.83 7.03
N ALA A 7 -1.88 -9.52 7.23
CA ALA A 7 -2.72 -8.55 6.56
C ALA A 7 -1.87 -7.65 5.67
N ILE A 8 -2.29 -7.53 4.42
CA ILE A 8 -1.80 -6.50 3.50
C ILE A 8 -2.94 -5.52 3.26
N ALA A 9 -2.67 -4.23 3.47
CA ALA A 9 -3.69 -3.20 3.39
C ALA A 9 -3.15 -1.87 2.88
N MET A 10 -3.89 -1.24 1.96
CA MET A 10 -3.67 0.15 1.59
C MET A 10 -3.98 1.06 2.78
N LEU A 11 -3.09 2.01 3.06
CA LEU A 11 -3.25 3.02 4.09
C LEU A 11 -3.47 4.39 3.48
N LYS A 12 -4.19 5.25 4.21
CA LYS A 12 -4.23 6.67 3.89
C LYS A 12 -2.87 7.31 4.16
N THR A 13 -2.48 8.27 3.32
CA THR A 13 -1.18 8.96 3.41
C THR A 13 -1.02 9.82 4.68
N ASN A 14 -2.10 10.09 5.42
CA ASN A 14 -2.07 10.75 6.73
C ASN A 14 -1.79 9.80 7.90
N ARG A 15 -1.50 8.51 7.65
CA ARG A 15 -1.13 7.56 8.71
C ARG A 15 0.14 8.03 9.43
N ILE A 16 0.15 7.91 10.76
CA ILE A 16 1.31 8.21 11.60
C ILE A 16 2.29 7.04 11.60
N LEU A 17 3.54 7.34 11.27
CA LEU A 17 4.72 6.49 11.38
C LEU A 17 5.62 7.00 12.51
N TYR A 18 6.56 6.18 12.97
CA TYR A 18 7.51 6.52 14.03
C TYR A 18 8.98 6.32 13.61
N PRO A 19 9.43 6.86 12.45
CA PRO A 19 10.84 6.82 12.06
C PRO A 19 11.70 7.44 13.17
N LYS A 20 12.69 6.69 13.64
CA LYS A 20 13.59 7.08 14.74
C LYS A 20 12.83 7.51 16.02
N GLY A 21 11.61 6.99 16.24
CA GLY A 21 10.77 7.30 17.40
C GLY A 21 9.97 8.60 17.30
N ILE A 22 10.04 9.33 16.18
CA ILE A 22 9.33 10.61 16.01
C ILE A 22 8.02 10.38 15.26
N ALA A 23 6.91 10.80 15.86
CA ALA A 23 5.60 10.72 15.23
C ALA A 23 5.50 11.67 14.03
N ILE A 24 5.27 11.13 12.84
CA ILE A 24 5.13 11.91 11.60
C ILE A 24 4.13 11.24 10.65
N GLN A 25 3.37 12.04 9.91
CA GLN A 25 2.47 11.50 8.87
C GLN A 25 3.27 10.98 7.69
N ALA A 26 2.85 9.87 7.08
CA ALA A 26 3.54 9.27 5.93
C ALA A 26 3.74 10.27 4.78
N LYS A 27 2.75 11.13 4.49
CA LYS A 27 2.85 12.19 3.47
C LYS A 27 3.90 13.27 3.79
N GLU A 28 4.13 13.57 5.07
CA GLU A 28 5.14 14.55 5.49
C GLU A 28 6.52 13.88 5.50
N PHE A 29 6.59 12.63 5.97
CA PHE A 29 7.81 11.83 5.95
C PHE A 29 8.33 11.61 4.52
N ALA A 30 7.43 11.36 3.57
CA ALA A 30 7.73 11.23 2.15
C ALA A 30 8.52 12.40 1.56
N ARG A 31 8.40 13.61 2.13
CA ARG A 31 9.13 14.80 1.64
C ARG A 31 10.63 14.74 1.95
N TYR A 32 11.03 13.90 2.89
CA TYR A 32 12.43 13.69 3.30
C TYR A 32 13.06 12.47 2.63
N ILE A 33 12.31 11.71 1.83
CA ILE A 33 12.80 10.53 1.13
C ILE A 33 13.38 10.99 -0.21
N GLU A 34 14.67 10.76 -0.40
CA GLU A 34 15.33 11.04 -1.66
C GLU A 34 15.26 9.83 -2.60
N PHE A 35 15.52 10.06 -3.88
CA PHE A 35 15.53 9.00 -4.88
C PHE A 35 16.50 7.87 -4.54
N ASN A 36 17.65 8.20 -3.94
CA ASN A 36 18.68 7.23 -3.55
C ASN A 36 18.29 6.37 -2.35
N ASP A 37 17.29 6.80 -1.57
CA ASP A 37 16.74 6.02 -0.46
C ASP A 37 15.73 4.96 -0.93
N THR A 38 15.44 4.92 -2.24
CA THR A 38 14.42 4.03 -2.80
C THR A 38 15.00 2.92 -3.67
N CYS A 39 14.33 1.77 -3.61
CA CYS A 39 14.56 0.65 -4.51
C CYS A 39 13.61 0.73 -5.71
N LEU A 40 14.08 0.32 -6.88
CA LEU A 40 13.22 0.14 -8.05
C LEU A 40 12.63 -1.27 -8.02
N VAL A 41 11.31 -1.37 -7.93
CA VAL A 41 10.56 -2.63 -7.87
C VAL A 41 9.67 -2.74 -9.09
N THR A 42 9.64 -3.92 -9.73
CA THR A 42 8.81 -4.17 -10.91
C THR A 42 7.69 -5.13 -10.54
N VAL A 43 6.43 -4.77 -10.82
CA VAL A 43 5.26 -5.62 -10.57
C VAL A 43 4.48 -5.75 -11.86
N GLY A 44 4.59 -6.90 -12.51
CA GLY A 44 4.07 -7.09 -13.87
C GLY A 44 4.75 -6.15 -14.86
N ASN A 45 3.97 -5.27 -15.49
CA ASN A 45 4.48 -4.27 -16.45
C ASN A 45 4.74 -2.90 -15.81
N GLU A 46 4.39 -2.72 -14.54
CA GLU A 46 4.53 -1.45 -13.83
C GLU A 46 5.82 -1.43 -13.00
N ARG A 47 6.44 -0.25 -12.90
CA ARG A 47 7.65 -0.05 -12.09
C ARG A 47 7.38 1.00 -11.02
N TYR A 48 7.89 0.75 -9.83
CA TYR A 48 7.70 1.59 -8.66
C TYR A 48 9.05 1.94 -8.04
N ARG A 49 9.16 3.17 -7.54
CA ARG A 49 10.19 3.58 -6.58
C ARG A 49 9.61 3.36 -5.19
N VAL A 50 10.29 2.56 -4.38
CA VAL A 50 9.77 2.08 -3.10
C VAL A 50 10.76 2.40 -1.99
N TYR A 51 10.27 3.04 -0.95
CA TYR A 51 10.94 3.14 0.34
C TYR A 51 10.26 2.18 1.31
N ARG A 52 11.05 1.31 1.94
CA ARG A 52 10.58 0.33 2.93
C ARG A 52 10.82 0.87 4.33
N TYR A 53 9.75 1.16 5.05
CA TYR A 53 9.79 1.46 6.48
C TYR A 53 9.45 0.19 7.27
N GLU A 54 10.33 -0.20 8.19
CA GLU A 54 10.05 -1.26 9.15
C GLU A 54 10.00 -0.68 10.57
N GLY A 55 8.91 -0.95 11.27
CA GLY A 55 8.77 -0.58 12.68
C GLY A 55 7.35 -0.25 13.09
N ALA A 56 7.24 0.46 14.20
CA ALA A 56 5.96 0.75 14.82
C ALA A 56 5.11 1.68 13.96
N ILE A 57 3.82 1.39 13.91
CA ILE A 57 2.76 2.29 13.47
C ILE A 57 1.68 2.34 14.53
N HIS A 58 0.79 3.34 14.48
CA HIS A 58 -0.25 3.44 15.50
C HIS A 58 -1.11 2.16 15.57
N GLY A 59 -1.04 1.44 16.70
CA GLY A 59 -1.76 0.19 16.95
C GLY A 59 -1.01 -1.10 16.57
N LEU A 60 0.18 -1.03 15.99
CA LEU A 60 1.03 -2.20 15.68
C LEU A 60 2.50 -1.88 15.99
N GLU A 61 3.12 -2.67 16.86
CA GLU A 61 4.52 -2.45 17.28
C GLU A 61 5.52 -2.74 16.16
N ASP A 62 5.17 -3.64 15.26
CA ASP A 62 6.07 -4.13 14.24
C ASP A 62 5.34 -4.44 12.93
N ALA A 63 5.62 -3.65 11.90
CA ALA A 63 5.02 -3.77 10.58
C ALA A 63 5.96 -3.25 9.50
N VAL A 64 5.71 -3.68 8.27
CA VAL A 64 6.33 -3.11 7.07
C VAL A 64 5.35 -2.13 6.44
N VAL A 65 5.81 -0.90 6.19
CA VAL A 65 5.08 0.09 5.40
C VAL A 65 5.90 0.44 4.18
N LEU A 66 5.33 0.21 3.00
CA LEU A 66 5.91 0.65 1.75
C LEU A 66 5.35 2.03 1.41
N LEU A 67 6.25 2.98 1.20
CA LEU A 67 5.96 4.25 0.55
C LEU A 67 6.39 4.10 -0.92
N ALA A 68 5.42 4.03 -1.81
CA ALA A 68 5.64 3.72 -3.22
C ALA A 68 5.16 4.86 -4.12
N TRP A 69 5.91 5.09 -5.19
CA TRP A 69 5.56 5.98 -6.29
C TRP A 69 5.76 5.23 -7.59
N LYS A 70 4.93 5.51 -8.61
CA LYS A 70 5.25 4.98 -9.95
C LYS A 70 6.55 5.59 -10.45
N ALA A 71 7.36 4.79 -11.14
CA ALA A 71 8.69 5.21 -11.59
C ALA A 71 8.66 6.32 -12.67
N ASP A 72 7.53 6.49 -13.35
CA ASP A 72 7.27 7.55 -14.33
C ASP A 72 6.64 8.82 -13.68
N GLN A 73 6.33 8.78 -12.39
CA GLN A 73 5.77 9.90 -11.64
C GLN A 73 6.82 10.58 -10.76
N ARG A 74 6.58 11.85 -10.46
CA ARG A 74 7.39 12.56 -9.46
C ARG A 74 7.11 12.01 -8.07
N MET A 75 8.17 11.86 -7.27
CA MET A 75 8.09 11.50 -5.84
C MET A 75 7.53 12.65 -5.00
N THR A 76 6.25 12.97 -5.22
CA THR A 76 5.50 13.96 -4.46
C THR A 76 4.46 13.26 -3.56
N PRO A 77 4.02 13.91 -2.48
CA PRO A 77 2.97 13.35 -1.61
C PRO A 77 1.65 13.04 -2.31
N ASP A 78 1.34 13.71 -3.43
CA ASP A 78 0.10 13.49 -4.19
C ASP A 78 0.08 12.16 -4.96
N HIS A 79 1.26 11.65 -5.32
CA HIS A 79 1.43 10.36 -5.98
C HIS A 79 1.86 9.25 -5.01
N LEU A 80 1.88 9.55 -3.71
CA LEU A 80 2.31 8.61 -2.70
C LEU A 80 1.26 7.51 -2.51
N HIS A 81 1.69 6.28 -2.69
CA HIS A 81 0.95 5.09 -2.35
C HIS A 81 1.52 4.46 -1.08
N VAL A 82 0.69 4.22 -0.07
CA VAL A 82 1.13 3.66 1.21
C VAL A 82 0.50 2.29 1.41
N VAL A 83 1.32 1.25 1.52
CA VAL A 83 0.87 -0.13 1.70
C VAL A 83 1.46 -0.70 2.99
N LEU A 84 0.61 -1.26 3.84
CA LEU A 84 0.98 -1.98 5.04
C LEU A 84 1.09 -3.48 4.76
N SER A 85 2.11 -4.12 5.33
CA SER A 85 2.16 -5.55 5.55
C SER A 85 2.47 -5.84 7.02
N THR A 86 1.71 -6.75 7.64
CA THR A 86 2.06 -7.31 8.95
C THR A 86 3.01 -8.50 8.85
N ASP A 87 3.31 -8.94 7.63
CA ASP A 87 4.33 -9.94 7.35
C ASP A 87 5.63 -9.25 6.92
N ARG A 88 6.71 -9.48 7.68
CA ARG A 88 8.03 -8.91 7.43
C ARG A 88 8.85 -9.74 6.44
N GLU A 89 8.51 -11.01 6.27
CA GLU A 89 9.25 -11.92 5.40
C GLU A 89 8.90 -11.69 3.93
N LEU A 90 7.79 -10.99 3.65
CA LEU A 90 7.42 -10.62 2.30
C LEU A 90 8.37 -9.58 1.70
N SER A 91 8.72 -9.82 0.43
CA SER A 91 9.47 -8.88 -0.39
C SER A 91 8.61 -7.67 -0.76
N ASP A 92 9.26 -6.55 -1.11
CA ASP A 92 8.56 -5.34 -1.55
C ASP A 92 7.71 -5.61 -2.81
N GLU A 93 8.20 -6.48 -3.68
CA GLU A 93 7.48 -6.91 -4.88
C GLU A 93 6.22 -7.70 -4.52
N ASP A 94 6.31 -8.66 -3.59
CA ASP A 94 5.16 -9.47 -3.19
C ASP A 94 4.09 -8.62 -2.51
N ILE A 95 4.49 -7.71 -1.61
CA ILE A 95 3.57 -6.79 -0.94
C ILE A 95 2.82 -5.93 -1.98
N LEU A 96 3.53 -5.33 -2.94
CA LEU A 96 2.90 -4.55 -4.01
C LEU A 96 2.08 -5.41 -4.97
N ARG A 97 2.48 -6.65 -5.24
CA ARG A 97 1.72 -7.58 -6.08
C ARG A 97 0.37 -7.93 -5.45
N TYR A 98 0.34 -8.22 -4.15
CA TYR A 98 -0.93 -8.47 -3.44
C TYR A 98 -1.82 -7.22 -3.42
N ASP A 99 -1.24 -6.04 -3.22
CA ASP A 99 -1.99 -4.79 -3.21
C ASP A 99 -2.56 -4.42 -4.60
N THR A 100 -1.77 -4.58 -5.67
CA THR A 100 -2.22 -4.33 -7.06
C THR A 100 -3.33 -5.29 -7.51
N GLN A 101 -3.29 -6.56 -7.10
CA GLN A 101 -4.39 -7.51 -7.32
C GLN A 101 -5.69 -7.03 -6.64
N ARG A 102 -5.58 -6.50 -5.42
CA ARG A 102 -6.73 -5.94 -4.69
C ARG A 102 -7.28 -4.68 -5.35
N TRP A 103 -6.42 -3.76 -5.80
CA TRP A 103 -6.83 -2.56 -6.53
C TRP A 103 -7.60 -2.92 -7.82
N THR A 104 -7.17 -3.96 -8.52
CA THR A 104 -7.87 -4.45 -9.71
C THR A 104 -9.31 -4.86 -9.38
N ILE A 105 -9.50 -5.57 -8.27
CA ILE A 105 -10.84 -5.95 -7.78
C ILE A 105 -11.65 -4.70 -7.41
N GLU A 106 -11.09 -3.76 -6.65
CA GLU A 106 -11.79 -2.53 -6.24
C GLU A 106 -12.19 -1.66 -7.44
N CYS A 107 -11.33 -1.53 -8.45
CA CYS A 107 -11.63 -0.84 -9.71
C CYS A 107 -12.81 -1.47 -10.43
N VAL A 108 -12.83 -2.80 -10.56
CA VAL A 108 -13.96 -3.53 -11.18
C VAL A 108 -15.24 -3.28 -10.38
N PHE A 109 -15.21 -3.35 -9.05
CA PHE A 109 -16.37 -3.05 -8.21
C PHE A 109 -16.83 -1.60 -8.31
N ARG A 110 -15.90 -0.63 -8.38
CA ARG A 110 -16.21 0.79 -8.55
C ARG A 110 -16.83 1.05 -9.93
N GLN A 111 -16.30 0.42 -10.97
CA GLN A 111 -16.85 0.49 -12.32
C GLN A 111 -18.25 -0.13 -12.38
N ALA A 112 -18.45 -1.32 -11.79
CA ALA A 112 -19.75 -1.96 -11.70
C ALA A 112 -20.75 -1.05 -10.96
N LYS A 113 -20.38 -0.51 -9.79
CA LYS A 113 -21.22 0.43 -9.04
C LYS A 113 -21.52 1.73 -9.81
N GLY A 114 -20.56 2.23 -10.59
CA GLY A 114 -20.74 3.38 -11.47
C GLY A 114 -21.76 3.11 -12.59
N GLN A 115 -21.68 1.92 -13.18
CA GLN A 115 -22.64 1.44 -14.20
C GLN A 115 -24.03 1.13 -13.60
N LEU A 116 -24.10 0.74 -12.33
CA LEU A 116 -25.34 0.41 -11.62
C LEU A 116 -26.06 1.60 -10.97
N LYS A 117 -25.53 2.82 -11.12
CA LYS A 117 -26.31 4.03 -10.79
C LYS A 117 -27.55 4.20 -11.68
N SER A 118 -27.73 3.36 -12.70
CA SER A 118 -29.02 2.97 -13.26
C SER A 118 -29.53 1.65 -12.64
N GLY A 119 -29.94 1.69 -11.37
CA GLY A 119 -30.97 0.80 -10.80
C GLY A 119 -30.70 -0.69 -10.58
N GLY A 120 -29.50 -1.15 -10.21
CA GLY A 120 -29.28 -2.59 -9.94
C GLY A 120 -28.47 -2.93 -8.68
N THR A 121 -28.99 -3.82 -7.84
CA THR A 121 -28.27 -4.42 -6.69
C THR A 121 -27.39 -5.57 -7.18
N VAL A 122 -26.09 -5.53 -6.87
CA VAL A 122 -25.17 -6.66 -7.10
C VAL A 122 -25.05 -7.49 -5.83
N PHE A 123 -25.49 -8.74 -5.90
CA PHE A 123 -25.09 -9.79 -4.98
C PHE A 123 -23.93 -10.56 -5.61
N ALA A 124 -22.81 -10.66 -4.91
CA ALA A 124 -21.74 -11.58 -5.25
C ALA A 124 -21.69 -12.66 -4.17
N THR A 125 -22.18 -13.85 -4.47
CA THR A 125 -21.91 -15.07 -3.70
C THR A 125 -20.62 -15.70 -4.23
N PHE A 126 -19.61 -15.82 -3.38
CA PHE A 126 -18.44 -16.65 -3.66
C PHE A 126 -18.74 -18.09 -3.24
N GLY A 127 -18.78 -19.00 -4.22
CA GLY A 127 -18.79 -20.44 -3.99
C GLY A 127 -17.41 -20.92 -3.51
N ARG A 128 -17.44 -21.99 -2.69
CA ARG A 128 -16.27 -22.62 -2.04
C ARG A 128 -15.16 -23.01 -3.00
#